data_AF-A0A4Y1ZNB9-F1
#
_entry.id   AF-A0A4Y1ZNB9-F1
#
_cell.length_a   1.000
_cell.length_b   1.000
_cell.length_c   1.000
_cell.angle_alpha   90.00
_cell.angle_beta   90.00
_cell.angle_gamma   90.00
#
_symmetry.space_group_name_H-M   'P 1'
#
loop_
_entity.id
_entity.type
_entity.pdbx_description
1 polymer ?
#
loop_
_entity_poly.entity_id
_entity_poly.type
_entity_poly.pdbx_seq_one_letter_code
_entity_poly.pdbx_strand_id
1 'polypeptide(L)'
;TCNDDSDCKNGVKCEPKGEKKFCSCKSGLIGDKCQIVVDCTADGTYKGCEASGGKCSYDGDKAICTCSGNKKLDEKDKICKLLTGVVLNTMCRKVMVQLRTLVLANRNETKG
;
A
#
# COMPACT_ATOMS: atom_id res chain seq x y z
N THR A 1 -13.03 -20.21 -20.63
CA THR A 1 -11.99 -20.57 -21.62
C THR A 1 -11.22 -19.33 -22.03
N CYS A 2 -10.10 -19.47 -22.75
CA CYS A 2 -9.34 -18.36 -23.33
C CYS A 2 -8.91 -18.71 -24.76
N ASN A 3 -8.63 -17.70 -25.59
CA ASN A 3 -8.13 -17.89 -26.95
C ASN A 3 -6.60 -17.75 -26.99
N ASP A 4 -6.09 -16.71 -26.32
CA ASP A 4 -4.68 -16.36 -26.17
C ASP A 4 -4.41 -15.72 -24.79
N ASP A 5 -3.14 -15.39 -24.50
CA ASP A 5 -2.71 -14.88 -23.19
C ASP A 5 -3.35 -13.54 -22.80
N SER A 6 -3.79 -12.72 -23.77
CA SER A 6 -4.39 -11.41 -23.49
C SER A 6 -5.77 -11.50 -22.85
N ASP A 7 -6.46 -12.63 -23.02
CA ASP A 7 -7.70 -12.95 -22.32
C ASP A 7 -7.50 -13.13 -20.81
N CYS A 8 -6.28 -13.50 -20.40
CA CYS A 8 -5.94 -13.78 -19.02
C CYS A 8 -5.40 -12.52 -18.33
N LYS A 9 -5.72 -12.35 -17.04
CA LYS A 9 -5.28 -11.20 -16.25
C LYS A 9 -4.03 -11.53 -15.45
N ASN A 10 -3.37 -10.47 -14.98
CA ASN A 10 -2.20 -10.58 -14.11
C ASN A 10 -1.01 -11.35 -14.73
N GLY A 11 -0.88 -11.30 -16.07
CA GLY A 11 0.28 -11.83 -16.80
C GLY A 11 0.39 -13.36 -16.77
N VAL A 12 -0.73 -14.07 -16.64
CA VAL A 12 -0.76 -15.55 -16.69
C VAL A 12 -1.06 -16.05 -18.11
N LYS A 13 -0.72 -17.30 -18.37
CA LYS A 13 -0.83 -17.90 -19.71
C LYS A 13 -2.18 -18.58 -19.95
N CYS A 14 -2.60 -18.55 -21.21
CA CYS A 14 -3.70 -19.34 -21.73
C CYS A 14 -3.19 -20.71 -22.18
N GLU A 15 -3.49 -21.75 -21.40
CA GLU A 15 -2.93 -23.09 -21.60
C GLU A 15 -4.00 -24.11 -22.01
N PRO A 16 -3.67 -25.07 -22.89
CA PRO A 16 -4.59 -26.15 -23.25
C PRO A 16 -4.84 -27.09 -22.07
N LYS A 17 -6.11 -27.44 -21.86
CA LYS A 17 -6.57 -28.51 -20.95
C LYS A 17 -7.58 -29.37 -21.70
N GLY A 18 -7.08 -30.44 -22.31
CA GLY A 18 -7.85 -31.26 -23.26
C GLY A 18 -8.14 -30.48 -24.54
N GLU A 19 -9.39 -30.50 -24.99
CA GLU A 19 -9.83 -29.83 -26.23
C GLU A 19 -10.07 -28.32 -26.08
N LYS A 20 -9.99 -27.78 -24.86
CA LYS A 20 -10.26 -26.37 -24.56
C LYS A 20 -9.03 -25.72 -23.94
N LYS A 21 -8.92 -24.40 -24.02
CA LYS A 21 -7.87 -23.63 -23.33
C LYS A 21 -8.44 -22.83 -22.15
N PHE A 22 -7.66 -22.71 -21.08
CA PHE A 22 -8.02 -21.97 -19.88
C PHE A 22 -6.82 -21.19 -19.32
N CYS A 23 -7.09 -20.12 -18.60
CA CYS A 23 -6.05 -19.36 -17.92
C CYS A 23 -5.46 -20.20 -16.79
N SER A 24 -4.14 -20.31 -16.75
CA SER A 24 -3.39 -21.06 -15.74
C SER A 24 -3.10 -20.14 -14.56
N CYS A 25 -4.04 -20.02 -13.62
CA CYS A 25 -3.90 -19.10 -12.49
C CYS A 25 -2.73 -19.50 -11.59
N LYS A 26 -1.85 -18.53 -11.31
CA LYS A 26 -0.81 -18.66 -10.28
C LYS A 26 -1.44 -18.68 -8.88
N SER A 27 -0.70 -19.19 -7.91
CA SER A 27 -1.09 -19.13 -6.50
C SER A 27 -1.47 -17.71 -6.09
N GLY A 28 -2.59 -17.57 -5.38
CA GLY A 28 -3.12 -16.26 -4.96
C GLY A 28 -3.98 -15.55 -6.01
N LEU A 29 -4.20 -16.13 -7.20
CA LEU A 29 -5.12 -15.63 -8.22
C LEU A 29 -6.30 -16.61 -8.43
N ILE A 30 -7.52 -16.08 -8.54
CA ILE A 30 -8.72 -16.88 -8.81
C ILE A 30 -9.63 -16.22 -9.87
N GLY A 31 -10.66 -16.96 -10.27
CA GLY A 31 -11.60 -16.59 -11.33
C GLY A 31 -11.20 -17.15 -12.69
N ASP A 32 -12.15 -17.17 -13.63
CA ASP A 32 -11.98 -17.79 -14.94
C ASP A 32 -10.83 -17.22 -15.78
N LYS A 33 -10.49 -15.93 -15.53
CA LYS A 33 -9.40 -15.20 -16.18
C LYS A 33 -8.29 -14.82 -15.20
N CYS A 34 -8.28 -15.40 -13.99
CA CYS A 34 -7.32 -15.11 -12.92
C CYS A 34 -7.27 -13.63 -12.52
N GLN A 35 -8.40 -12.94 -12.60
CA GLN A 35 -8.52 -11.50 -12.39
C GLN A 35 -8.61 -11.10 -10.91
N ILE A 36 -8.99 -12.04 -10.04
CA ILE A 36 -9.17 -11.78 -8.61
C ILE A 36 -7.87 -12.13 -7.88
N VAL A 37 -7.32 -11.14 -7.19
CA VAL A 37 -6.15 -11.32 -6.30
C VAL A 37 -6.70 -11.63 -4.91
N VAL A 38 -6.50 -12.85 -4.42
CA VAL A 38 -7.15 -13.36 -3.19
C VAL A 38 -6.85 -12.47 -2.00
N ASP A 39 -5.61 -12.05 -1.84
CA ASP A 39 -5.19 -11.18 -0.73
C ASP A 39 -5.74 -9.75 -0.80
N CYS A 40 -6.31 -9.35 -1.93
CA CYS A 40 -7.01 -8.07 -2.10
C CYS A 40 -8.53 -8.17 -1.88
N THR A 41 -9.04 -9.34 -1.50
CA THR A 41 -10.47 -9.53 -1.19
C THR A 41 -10.79 -9.14 0.25
N ALA A 42 -12.08 -9.10 0.61
CA ALA A 42 -12.55 -8.74 1.95
C ALA A 42 -11.97 -9.61 3.08
N ASP A 43 -11.62 -10.86 2.77
CA ASP A 43 -11.01 -11.82 3.69
C ASP A 43 -9.50 -11.96 3.50
N GLY A 44 -8.92 -11.23 2.54
CA GLY A 44 -7.52 -11.29 2.18
C GLY A 44 -6.60 -10.53 3.13
N THR A 45 -5.29 -10.80 3.01
CA THR A 45 -4.23 -10.16 3.81
C THR A 45 -4.30 -8.64 3.78
N TYR A 46 -4.63 -8.04 2.63
CA TYR A 46 -4.69 -6.59 2.40
C TYR A 46 -6.12 -6.02 2.40
N LYS A 47 -7.09 -6.68 3.05
CA LYS A 47 -8.51 -6.24 3.08
C LYS A 47 -8.75 -4.78 3.48
N GLY A 48 -7.84 -4.17 4.24
CA GLY A 48 -7.92 -2.77 4.67
C GLY A 48 -7.12 -1.79 3.80
N CYS A 49 -6.43 -2.25 2.76
CA CYS A 49 -5.51 -1.44 1.95
C CYS A 49 -6.24 -0.25 1.32
N GLU A 50 -7.34 -0.50 0.61
CA GLU A 50 -8.14 0.52 -0.08
C GLU A 50 -8.71 1.53 0.91
N ALA A 51 -9.33 1.04 1.98
CA ALA A 51 -9.92 1.89 3.03
C ALA A 51 -8.86 2.78 3.73
N SER A 52 -7.62 2.29 3.84
CA SER A 52 -6.50 3.04 4.41
C SER A 52 -5.83 4.02 3.41
N GLY A 53 -6.28 4.06 2.16
CA GLY A 53 -5.76 4.93 1.10
C GLY A 53 -4.59 4.33 0.32
N GLY A 54 -4.55 3.01 0.21
CA GLY A 54 -3.70 2.28 -0.72
C GLY A 54 -4.46 1.72 -1.91
N LYS A 55 -3.75 1.02 -2.78
CA LYS A 55 -4.29 0.21 -3.85
C LYS A 55 -3.69 -1.19 -3.75
N CYS A 56 -4.53 -2.21 -3.57
CA CYS A 56 -4.10 -3.59 -3.63
C CYS A 56 -4.01 -4.06 -5.10
N SER A 57 -2.95 -4.77 -5.44
CA SER A 57 -2.72 -5.31 -6.78
C SER A 57 -1.76 -6.49 -6.75
N TYR A 58 -1.67 -7.24 -7.85
CA TYR A 58 -0.69 -8.30 -8.02
C TYR A 58 0.55 -7.76 -8.77
N ASP A 59 1.75 -8.01 -8.24
CA ASP A 59 3.02 -7.52 -8.82
C ASP A 59 3.63 -8.47 -9.88
N GLY A 60 3.01 -9.65 -10.07
CA GLY A 60 3.55 -10.74 -10.90
C GLY A 60 3.91 -12.00 -10.10
N ASP A 61 4.12 -11.83 -8.79
CA ASP A 61 4.51 -12.85 -7.82
C ASP A 61 3.50 -12.97 -6.67
N LYS A 62 3.08 -11.85 -6.09
CA LYS A 62 2.18 -11.79 -4.93
C LYS A 62 1.31 -10.53 -4.93
N ALA A 63 0.35 -10.50 -4.01
CA ALA A 63 -0.37 -9.27 -3.73
C ALA A 63 0.53 -8.24 -3.03
N ILE A 64 0.36 -6.99 -3.41
CA ILE A 64 1.02 -5.83 -2.82
C ILE A 64 -0.02 -4.75 -2.54
N CYS A 65 0.18 -3.99 -1.45
CA CYS A 65 -0.58 -2.79 -1.16
C CYS A 65 0.31 -1.56 -1.38
N THR A 66 0.01 -0.78 -2.41
CA THR A 66 0.74 0.45 -2.73
C THR A 66 0.05 1.64 -2.10
N CYS A 67 0.72 2.31 -1.16
CA CYS A 67 0.15 3.45 -0.45
C CYS A 67 0.20 4.74 -1.25
N SER A 68 -0.87 5.54 -1.17
CA SER A 68 -0.94 6.86 -1.81
C SER A 68 -0.39 7.96 -0.89
N GLY A 69 0.12 9.02 -1.49
CA GLY A 69 0.60 10.22 -0.79
C GLY A 69 1.81 9.95 0.10
N ASN A 70 1.76 10.42 1.35
CA ASN A 70 2.83 10.31 2.34
C ASN A 70 2.65 9.13 3.33
N LYS A 71 1.74 8.21 3.01
CA LYS A 71 1.53 7.00 3.81
C LYS A 71 2.54 5.92 3.43
N LYS A 72 2.86 5.04 4.38
CA LYS A 72 3.64 3.82 4.13
C LYS A 72 2.86 2.61 4.59
N LEU A 73 3.16 1.46 3.98
CA LEU A 73 2.56 0.19 4.37
C LEU A 73 3.04 -0.15 5.79
N ASP A 74 2.09 -0.41 6.67
CA ASP A 74 2.33 -1.02 7.96
C ASP A 74 2.39 -2.54 7.76
N GLU A 75 3.56 -3.14 7.97
CA GLU A 75 3.76 -4.57 7.72
C GLU A 75 3.02 -5.48 8.70
N LYS A 76 2.59 -4.97 9.86
CA LYS A 76 1.85 -5.78 10.83
C LYS A 76 0.37 -5.81 10.48
N ASP A 77 -0.21 -4.64 10.23
CA ASP A 77 -1.64 -4.48 10.02
C ASP A 77 -2.02 -4.54 8.53
N LYS A 78 -1.03 -4.57 7.63
CA LYS A 78 -1.18 -4.64 6.17
C LYS A 78 -2.08 -3.55 5.59
N ILE A 79 -1.98 -2.37 6.18
CA ILE A 79 -2.71 -1.15 5.78
C ILE A 79 -1.74 0.04 5.66
N CYS A 80 -2.17 1.09 4.97
CA CYS A 80 -1.41 2.31 4.80
C CYS A 80 -1.59 3.25 6.00
N LYS A 81 -0.48 3.59 6.66
CA LYS A 81 -0.45 4.54 7.78
C LYS A 81 0.45 5.72 7.47
N LEU A 82 0.13 6.87 8.05
CA LEU A 82 1.07 7.98 8.06
C LEU A 82 2.28 7.60 8.88
N LEU A 83 3.46 8.06 8.45
CA LEU A 83 4.66 8.00 9.28
C LEU A 83 4.50 8.97 10.45
N THR A 84 3.91 8.50 11.54
CA THR A 84 3.77 9.23 12.79
C THR A 84 5.13 9.73 13.32
N GLY A 85 6.24 9.07 12.97
CA GLY A 85 7.60 9.48 13.31
C GLY A 85 8.10 10.77 12.63
N VAL A 86 7.61 11.15 11.44
CA VAL A 86 8.04 12.40 10.78
C VAL A 86 7.22 13.58 11.25
N VAL A 87 5.93 13.37 11.51
CA VAL A 87 5.04 14.43 12.01
C VAL A 87 5.42 14.81 13.44
N LEU A 88 5.74 13.84 14.31
CA LEU A 88 6.24 14.15 15.66
C LEU A 88 7.57 14.90 15.61
N ASN A 89 8.50 14.55 14.72
CA ASN A 89 9.78 15.26 14.58
C ASN A 89 9.59 16.67 13.99
N THR A 90 8.68 16.85 13.04
CA THR A 90 8.41 18.17 12.44
C THR A 90 7.66 19.08 13.41
N MET A 91 6.66 18.54 14.13
CA MET A 91 5.95 19.28 15.18
C MET A 91 6.89 19.58 16.35
N CYS A 92 7.71 18.63 16.79
CA CYS A 92 8.72 18.85 17.83
C CYS A 92 9.78 19.86 17.39
N ARG A 93 10.27 19.84 16.13
CA ARG A 93 11.17 20.88 15.59
C ARG A 93 10.51 22.25 15.61
N LYS A 94 9.26 22.38 15.16
CA LYS A 94 8.53 23.66 15.21
C LYS A 94 8.35 24.15 16.65
N VAL A 95 7.96 23.27 17.58
CA VAL A 95 7.81 23.60 19.01
C VAL A 95 9.16 23.99 19.64
N MET A 96 10.23 23.26 19.36
CA MET A 96 11.59 23.54 19.86
C MET A 96 12.15 24.85 19.29
N VAL A 97 11.87 25.18 18.02
CA VAL A 97 12.24 26.47 17.42
C VAL A 97 11.46 27.61 18.07
N GLN A 98 10.15 27.46 18.28
CA GLN A 98 9.34 28.47 18.97
C GLN A 98 9.80 28.69 20.41
N LEU A 99 10.08 27.62 21.16
CA LEU A 99 10.64 27.71 22.51
C LEU A 99 11.98 28.46 22.53
N ARG A 100 12.89 28.19 21.58
CA ARG A 100 14.17 28.91 21.48
C ARG A 100 13.97 30.40 21.24
N THR A 101 13.06 30.78 20.35
CA THR A 101 12.74 32.20 20.08
C THR A 101 12.16 32.89 21.30
N LEU A 102 11.26 32.23 22.05
CA LEU A 102 10.69 32.73 23.31
C LEU A 102 11.75 32.89 24.40
N VAL A 103 12.67 31.93 24.55
CA VAL A 103 13.79 32.02 25.51
C VAL A 103 14.75 33.15 25.15
N LEU A 104 15.03 33.37 23.87
CA LEU A 104 15.87 34.48 23.39
C LEU A 104 15.19 35.84 23.61
N ALA A 105 13.87 35.94 23.38
CA ALA A 105 13.11 37.16 23.64
C ALA A 105 13.10 37.53 25.13
N ASN A 106 12.90 36.56 26.04
CA ASN A 106 12.92 36.81 27.49
C ASN A 106 14.30 37.20 28.02
N ARG A 107 15.39 36.79 27.36
CA ARG A 107 16.76 37.12 27.77
C ARG A 107 17.16 38.57 27.46
N ASN A 108 16.41 39.24 26.59
CA ASN A 108 16.67 40.63 26.19
C ASN A 108 15.93 41.65 27.09
N GLU A 109 14.83 41.24 27.72
CA GLU A 109 14.05 42.09 28.66
C GLU A 109 14.69 42.20 30.05
N THR A 110 15.65 41.32 30.41
CA THR A 110 16.35 41.35 31.71
C THR A 110 17.67 42.12 31.69
N LYS A 111 18.00 42.77 30.57
CA LYS A 111 19.22 43.59 30.38
C LYS A 111 18.93 45.07 30.07
N GLY A 112 17.69 45.52 30.27
CA GLY A 112 17.30 46.94 30.20
C GLY A 112 17.46 47.65 31.53
#